data_AF-J3CWE2-F1
#
_entry.id   AF-J3CWE2-F1
#
_cell.length_a   1.000
_cell.length_b   1.000
_cell.length_c   1.000
_cell.angle_alpha   90.00
_cell.angle_beta   90.00
_cell.angle_gamma   90.00
#
_symmetry.space_group_name_H-M   'P 1'
#
loop_
_entity.id
_entity.type
_entity.pdbx_description
1 polymer ?
#
loop_
_entity_poly.entity_id
_entity_poly.type
_entity_poly.pdbx_seq_one_letter_code
_entity_poly.pdbx_strand_id
1 'polypeptide(L)'
;MPAVLLILLGAGGTAWPQSPPPALGLQEQGPKVAPPPSTQAPSTSEENPGLINEMGKLFEKLPSILPPIKSPSETMNDLSRLAKPSTMVSGRVACPASSNGAPDCKQAADQLCQGKGYKEGKSLNADSAEKCSAKVLIPGRQRKPDDCRTDTFVTSALCQN
;
A
#
# COMPACT_ATOMS: atom_id res chain seq x y z
N MET A 1 8.85 55.10 -19.48
CA MET A 1 9.51 53.80 -19.76
C MET A 1 8.43 52.73 -19.86
N PRO A 2 8.61 51.72 -20.74
CA PRO A 2 7.63 51.38 -21.78
C PRO A 2 6.68 50.21 -21.49
N ALA A 3 5.61 50.20 -22.28
CA ALA A 3 4.95 49.08 -22.97
C ALA A 3 4.47 47.83 -22.22
N VAL A 4 3.14 47.72 -22.23
CA VAL A 4 2.30 46.52 -22.24
C VAL A 4 2.76 45.50 -23.30
N LEU A 5 2.49 44.22 -23.02
CA LEU A 5 1.94 43.19 -23.92
C LEU A 5 2.75 41.88 -23.94
N LEU A 6 2.24 40.86 -23.25
CA LEU A 6 2.54 39.45 -23.52
C LEU A 6 1.22 38.68 -23.56
N ILE A 7 0.70 38.53 -24.77
CA ILE A 7 -0.31 37.53 -25.15
C ILE A 7 0.44 36.43 -25.91
N LEU A 8 -0.09 35.19 -25.84
CA LEU A 8 0.10 34.01 -26.72
C LEU A 8 0.81 32.84 -25.99
N LEU A 9 0.39 31.56 -26.00
CA LEU A 9 -0.67 30.79 -26.67
C LEU A 9 -1.10 29.63 -25.75
N GLY A 10 -2.31 29.10 -25.93
CA GLY A 10 -2.69 27.78 -25.42
C GLY A 10 -2.22 26.64 -26.33
N ALA A 11 -2.06 25.43 -25.75
CA ALA A 11 -2.34 24.13 -26.38
C ALA A 11 -2.02 22.98 -25.40
N GLY A 12 -2.88 21.98 -25.36
CA GLY A 12 -2.50 20.61 -25.03
C GLY A 12 -2.88 20.13 -23.63
N GLY A 13 -4.08 19.55 -23.50
CA GLY A 13 -4.40 18.67 -22.37
C GLY A 13 -3.51 17.42 -22.41
N THR A 14 -2.91 17.06 -21.27
CA THR A 14 -2.26 15.77 -21.08
C THR A 14 -3.35 14.71 -20.86
N ALA A 15 -3.86 14.15 -21.96
CA ALA A 15 -4.67 12.95 -21.92
C ALA A 15 -3.77 11.75 -21.58
N TRP A 16 -3.98 11.16 -20.40
CA TRP A 16 -3.42 9.85 -20.06
C TRP A 16 -4.03 8.77 -20.98
N PRO A 17 -3.24 7.87 -21.60
CA PRO A 17 -3.80 6.74 -22.32
C PRO A 17 -4.35 5.70 -21.32
N GLN A 18 -5.65 5.43 -21.38
CA GLN A 18 -6.24 4.21 -20.81
C GLN A 18 -5.77 2.99 -21.62
N SER A 19 -5.17 2.01 -20.96
CA SER A 19 -5.01 0.67 -21.53
C SER A 19 -6.37 -0.04 -21.65
N PRO A 20 -6.62 -0.81 -22.72
CA PRO A 20 -7.84 -1.60 -22.86
C PRO A 20 -7.84 -2.83 -21.91
N PRO A 21 -9.02 -3.36 -21.55
CA PRO A 21 -9.12 -4.54 -20.69
C PRO A 21 -8.62 -5.82 -21.43
N PRO A 22 -8.10 -6.82 -20.71
CA PRO A 22 -7.74 -8.10 -21.33
C PRO A 22 -9.01 -8.81 -21.83
N ALA A 23 -8.99 -9.22 -23.09
CA ALA A 23 -10.02 -10.05 -23.68
C ALA A 23 -10.00 -11.43 -23.00
N LEU A 24 -11.18 -11.83 -22.52
CA LEU A 24 -11.53 -13.18 -22.11
C LEU A 24 -11.16 -14.18 -23.21
N GLY A 25 -10.58 -15.30 -22.77
CA GLY A 25 -9.94 -16.29 -23.61
C GLY A 25 -10.86 -16.95 -24.63
N LEU A 26 -10.27 -17.25 -25.78
CA LEU A 26 -10.68 -18.35 -26.65
C LEU A 26 -9.39 -19.00 -27.17
N GLN A 27 -8.80 -19.88 -26.36
CA GLN A 27 -7.74 -20.76 -26.82
C GLN A 27 -8.41 -21.91 -27.59
N GLU A 28 -8.28 -21.84 -28.91
CA GLU A 28 -8.75 -22.82 -29.88
C GLU A 28 -8.22 -24.22 -29.53
N GLN A 29 -9.11 -25.15 -29.19
CA GLN A 29 -8.77 -26.55 -28.89
C GLN A 29 -8.60 -27.33 -30.20
N GLY A 30 -7.36 -27.63 -30.57
CA GLY A 30 -7.03 -28.66 -31.56
C GLY A 30 -7.29 -30.09 -31.03
N PRO A 31 -7.54 -31.10 -31.89
CA PRO A 31 -8.04 -32.41 -31.48
C PRO A 31 -7.12 -33.20 -30.54
N LYS A 32 -7.75 -33.71 -29.48
CA LYS A 32 -7.23 -34.63 -28.47
C LYS A 32 -7.07 -36.03 -29.07
N VAL A 33 -5.84 -36.53 -29.17
CA VAL A 33 -5.55 -37.95 -29.42
C VAL A 33 -5.18 -38.61 -28.09
N ALA A 34 -5.79 -39.77 -27.82
CA ALA A 34 -5.68 -40.59 -26.61
C ALA A 34 -4.28 -41.23 -26.45
N PRO A 35 -3.90 -41.71 -25.24
CA PRO A 35 -2.52 -42.11 -24.91
C PRO A 35 -2.21 -43.56 -25.32
N PRO A 36 -0.97 -43.89 -25.70
CA PRO A 36 -0.47 -45.26 -25.58
C PRO A 36 0.14 -45.49 -24.17
N PRO A 37 -0.01 -46.69 -23.59
CA PRO A 37 0.62 -47.03 -22.32
C PRO A 37 2.09 -47.39 -22.59
N SER A 38 3.02 -46.61 -22.06
CA SER A 38 4.41 -47.04 -21.92
C SER A 38 4.74 -47.16 -20.45
N THR A 39 4.65 -48.40 -20.00
CA THR A 39 5.51 -49.10 -19.05
C THR A 39 6.50 -48.22 -18.28
N GLN A 40 6.38 -48.27 -16.96
CA GLN A 40 7.41 -47.86 -15.99
C GLN A 40 8.79 -48.39 -16.41
N ALA A 41 9.75 -47.49 -16.58
CA ALA A 41 11.13 -47.78 -16.24
C ALA A 41 11.42 -46.95 -14.98
N PRO A 42 11.94 -47.54 -13.89
CA PRO A 42 12.52 -46.74 -12.84
C PRO A 42 13.74 -46.06 -13.46
N SER A 43 13.67 -44.75 -13.67
CA SER A 43 14.87 -43.94 -13.74
C SER A 43 15.50 -44.03 -12.35
N THR A 44 16.37 -45.00 -12.14
CA THR A 44 17.44 -44.86 -11.17
C THR A 44 18.23 -43.65 -11.65
N SER A 45 17.89 -42.47 -11.14
CA SER A 45 18.88 -41.40 -11.08
C SER A 45 20.05 -42.00 -10.34
N GLU A 46 21.11 -42.26 -11.11
CA GLU A 46 22.42 -42.57 -10.58
C GLU A 46 22.84 -41.36 -9.76
N GLU A 47 22.47 -41.40 -8.48
CA GLU A 47 22.96 -40.51 -7.44
C GLU A 47 24.46 -40.66 -7.45
N ASN A 48 25.14 -39.78 -8.19
CA ASN A 48 26.58 -39.66 -8.18
C ASN A 48 26.98 -39.29 -6.73
N PRO A 49 27.48 -40.25 -5.93
CA PRO A 49 27.64 -40.07 -4.49
C PRO A 49 28.74 -39.05 -4.16
N GLY A 50 29.55 -38.68 -5.15
CA GLY A 50 30.59 -37.67 -5.01
C GLY A 50 30.08 -36.24 -4.98
N LEU A 51 28.98 -35.92 -5.68
CA LEU A 51 28.54 -34.54 -5.82
C LEU A 51 27.88 -34.04 -4.52
N ILE A 52 27.02 -34.84 -3.89
CA ILE A 52 26.35 -34.48 -2.63
C ILE A 52 27.35 -34.44 -1.45
N ASN A 53 28.38 -35.29 -1.47
CA ASN A 53 29.46 -35.30 -0.48
C ASN A 53 30.32 -34.02 -0.54
N GLU A 54 30.49 -33.42 -1.72
CA GLU A 54 31.15 -32.12 -1.87
C GLU A 54 30.26 -30.95 -1.45
N MET A 55 28.92 -31.03 -1.60
CA MET A 55 28.01 -30.01 -1.05
C MET A 55 28.13 -29.93 0.48
N GLY A 56 28.29 -31.08 1.16
CA GLY A 56 28.45 -31.15 2.61
C GLY A 56 29.71 -30.45 3.13
N LYS A 57 30.84 -30.59 2.41
CA LYS A 57 32.12 -29.93 2.79
C LYS A 57 32.07 -28.41 2.66
N LEU A 58 31.27 -27.89 1.72
CA LEU A 58 31.08 -26.45 1.57
C LEU A 58 30.25 -25.89 2.74
N PHE A 59 29.20 -26.61 3.15
CA PHE A 59 28.36 -26.26 4.31
C PHE A 59 29.11 -26.36 5.66
N GLU A 60 30.06 -27.30 5.82
CA GLU A 60 30.92 -27.36 7.02
C GLU A 60 31.90 -26.18 7.12
N LYS A 61 32.28 -25.57 5.99
CA LYS A 61 33.24 -24.47 5.95
C LYS A 61 32.57 -23.08 5.98
N LEU A 62 31.25 -23.03 5.84
CA LEU A 62 30.41 -21.83 5.87
C LEU A 62 30.11 -21.23 7.27
N PRO A 63 30.11 -21.94 8.42
CA PRO A 63 29.76 -21.32 9.71
C PRO A 63 30.82 -20.32 10.20
N SER A 64 32.03 -20.32 9.63
CA SER A 64 33.12 -19.42 10.04
C SER A 64 33.23 -18.13 9.21
N ILE A 65 32.49 -18.01 8.10
CA ILE A 65 32.58 -16.85 7.17
C ILE A 65 31.29 -16.03 7.18
N LEU A 66 30.17 -16.60 7.65
CA LEU A 66 28.90 -15.89 7.72
C LEU A 66 28.76 -15.17 9.06
N PRO A 67 28.28 -13.91 9.07
CA PRO A 67 27.88 -13.26 10.32
C PRO A 67 26.83 -14.12 11.04
N PRO A 68 26.76 -14.06 12.38
CA PRO A 68 25.80 -14.85 13.15
C PRO A 68 24.38 -14.54 12.66
N ILE A 69 23.85 -15.45 11.86
CA ILE A 69 22.44 -15.47 11.47
C ILE A 69 21.66 -15.74 12.76
N LYS A 70 20.83 -14.78 13.15
CA LYS A 70 19.87 -14.94 14.24
C LYS A 70 19.17 -16.28 14.11
N SER A 71 18.90 -16.91 15.26
CA SER A 71 18.26 -18.21 15.25
C SER A 71 16.97 -18.17 14.41
N PRO A 72 16.61 -19.25 13.70
CA PRO A 72 15.36 -19.30 12.95
C PRO A 72 14.15 -18.89 13.80
N SER A 73 14.17 -19.20 15.10
CA SER A 73 13.20 -18.77 16.12
C SER A 73 13.13 -17.25 16.32
N GLU A 74 14.27 -16.56 16.41
CA GLU A 74 14.31 -15.10 16.51
C GLU A 74 13.80 -14.44 15.21
N THR A 75 14.18 -14.99 14.06
CA THR A 75 13.70 -14.52 12.75
C THR A 75 12.19 -14.67 12.62
N MET A 76 11.61 -15.80 13.08
CA MET A 76 10.16 -16.01 13.09
C MET A 76 9.43 -15.08 14.08
N ASN A 77 10.05 -14.73 15.20
CA ASN A 77 9.49 -13.79 16.16
C ASN A 77 9.44 -12.35 15.60
N ASP A 78 10.53 -11.92 14.95
CA ASP A 78 10.60 -10.63 14.27
C ASP A 78 9.57 -10.54 13.13
N LEU A 79 9.39 -11.62 12.36
CA LEU A 79 8.33 -11.72 11.36
C LEU A 79 6.93 -11.70 11.98
N SER A 80 6.72 -12.34 13.14
CA SER A 80 5.43 -12.33 13.84
C SER A 80 5.05 -10.94 14.36
N ARG A 81 6.05 -10.14 14.76
CA ARG A 81 5.85 -8.72 15.11
C ARG A 81 5.51 -7.86 13.89
N LEU A 82 6.07 -8.19 12.73
CA LEU A 82 5.76 -7.54 11.45
C LEU A 82 4.41 -7.99 10.88
N ALA A 83 3.99 -9.22 11.16
CA ALA A 83 2.82 -9.88 10.62
C ALA A 83 1.58 -9.72 11.50
N LYS A 84 1.52 -8.72 12.40
CA LYS A 84 0.24 -8.33 13.01
C LYS A 84 -0.72 -7.99 11.86
N PRO A 85 -1.78 -8.79 11.62
CA PRO A 85 -2.64 -8.60 10.47
C PRO A 85 -3.28 -7.23 10.60
N SER A 86 -2.84 -6.34 9.72
CA SER A 86 -3.25 -4.95 9.71
C SER A 86 -4.14 -4.77 8.50
N THR A 87 -5.38 -4.31 8.71
CA THR A 87 -6.33 -4.12 7.62
C THR A 87 -6.44 -2.65 7.28
N MET A 88 -6.36 -2.31 6.00
CA MET A 88 -6.67 -0.95 5.57
C MET A 88 -8.18 -0.75 5.57
N VAL A 89 -8.63 0.30 6.24
CA VAL A 89 -10.03 0.71 6.29
C VAL A 89 -10.15 2.10 5.70
N SER A 90 -11.20 2.31 4.91
CA SER A 90 -11.57 3.62 4.38
C SER A 90 -12.78 4.18 5.14
N GLY A 91 -12.87 5.50 5.25
CA GLY A 91 -13.98 6.20 5.88
C GLY A 91 -13.77 7.71 5.88
N ARG A 92 -14.44 8.43 6.78
CA ARG A 92 -14.21 9.87 6.96
C ARG A 92 -14.48 10.25 8.40
N VAL A 93 -13.44 10.58 9.14
CA VAL A 93 -13.52 10.98 10.56
C VAL A 93 -12.74 12.28 10.74
N ALA A 94 -13.37 13.30 11.33
CA ALA A 94 -12.72 14.58 11.59
C ALA A 94 -11.60 14.43 12.63
N CYS A 95 -10.43 15.01 12.37
CA CYS A 95 -9.36 15.13 13.34
C CYS A 95 -9.74 16.21 14.36
N PRO A 96 -9.95 15.87 15.65
CA PRO A 96 -10.17 16.88 16.68
C PRO A 96 -8.95 17.77 16.83
N ALA A 97 -9.14 18.99 17.35
CA ALA A 97 -8.02 19.89 17.62
C ALA A 97 -7.26 19.41 18.88
N SER A 98 -5.95 19.26 18.75
CA SER A 98 -5.04 19.01 19.86
C SER A 98 -4.83 20.29 20.69
N SER A 99 -4.14 20.18 21.83
CA SER A 99 -3.83 21.31 22.72
C SER A 99 -3.07 22.45 22.04
N ASN A 100 -2.30 22.14 21.00
CA ASN A 100 -1.56 23.12 20.20
C ASN A 100 -2.37 23.68 19.02
N GLY A 101 -3.67 23.36 18.91
CA GLY A 101 -4.53 23.80 17.81
C GLY A 101 -4.34 23.06 16.49
N ALA A 102 -3.35 22.17 16.40
CA ALA A 102 -3.13 21.27 15.27
C ALA A 102 -4.15 20.10 15.26
N PRO A 103 -4.49 19.52 14.10
CA PRO A 103 -5.39 18.37 14.03
C PRO A 103 -4.74 17.11 14.61
N ASP A 104 -5.45 16.40 15.49
CA ASP A 104 -5.07 15.08 16.01
C ASP A 104 -5.67 13.97 15.14
N CYS A 105 -4.93 13.56 14.11
CA CYS A 105 -5.37 12.48 13.24
C CYS A 105 -5.06 11.08 13.78
N LYS A 106 -4.33 10.95 14.90
CA LYS A 106 -4.18 9.67 15.62
C LYS A 106 -5.54 9.30 16.22
N GLN A 107 -6.15 10.23 16.95
CA GLN A 107 -7.44 9.98 17.59
C GLN A 107 -8.53 9.68 16.55
N ALA A 108 -8.55 10.41 15.43
CA ALA A 108 -9.51 10.14 14.34
C ALA A 108 -9.29 8.77 13.67
N ALA A 109 -8.04 8.32 13.51
CA ALA A 109 -7.74 7.00 12.97
C ALA A 109 -8.18 5.88 13.95
N ASP A 110 -7.94 6.07 15.24
CA ASP A 110 -8.40 5.12 16.27
C ASP A 110 -9.93 5.02 16.24
N GLN A 111 -10.64 6.16 16.17
CA GLN A 111 -12.10 6.17 16.05
C GLN A 111 -12.61 5.48 14.76
N LEU A 112 -11.94 5.73 13.62
CA LEU A 112 -12.27 5.07 12.36
C LEU A 112 -12.13 3.55 12.47
N CYS A 113 -11.07 3.07 13.12
CA CYS A 113 -10.79 1.64 13.31
C CYS A 113 -11.69 1.00 14.37
N GLN A 114 -11.97 1.69 15.47
CA GLN A 114 -12.90 1.26 16.52
C GLN A 114 -14.32 1.10 15.97
N GLY A 115 -14.76 2.00 15.09
CA GLY A 115 -16.03 1.86 14.37
C GLY A 115 -16.11 0.63 13.46
N LYS A 116 -14.98 -0.04 13.17
CA LYS A 116 -14.90 -1.31 12.43
C LYS A 116 -14.54 -2.51 13.30
N GLY A 117 -14.47 -2.35 14.62
CA GLY A 117 -14.19 -3.43 15.57
C GLY A 117 -12.71 -3.70 15.86
N TYR A 118 -11.80 -2.81 15.43
CA TYR A 118 -10.38 -2.87 15.77
C TYR A 118 -10.08 -2.06 17.03
N LYS A 119 -9.00 -2.37 17.74
CA LYS A 119 -8.64 -1.64 18.97
C LYS A 119 -8.05 -0.26 18.67
N GLU A 120 -7.20 -0.20 17.64
CA GLU A 120 -6.45 1.01 17.30
C GLU A 120 -6.21 1.13 15.79
N GLY A 121 -5.83 2.35 15.40
CA GLY A 121 -5.59 2.74 14.02
C GLY A 121 -4.41 3.67 13.86
N LYS A 122 -3.78 3.59 12.68
CA LYS A 122 -2.82 4.59 12.21
C LYS A 122 -3.36 5.25 10.96
N SER A 123 -3.49 6.57 10.97
CA SER A 123 -3.92 7.33 9.78
C SER A 123 -2.95 7.07 8.62
N LEU A 124 -3.50 6.73 7.47
CA LEU A 124 -2.74 6.58 6.22
C LEU A 124 -2.96 7.78 5.33
N ASN A 125 -4.22 8.19 5.18
CA ASN A 125 -4.59 9.29 4.32
C ASN A 125 -5.47 10.27 5.09
N ALA A 126 -5.15 11.55 4.95
CA ALA A 126 -5.90 12.65 5.53
C ALA A 126 -6.25 13.66 4.44
N ASP A 127 -7.44 14.22 4.54
CA ASP A 127 -7.96 15.24 3.64
C ASP A 127 -8.31 16.48 4.46
N SER A 128 -8.18 17.66 3.87
CA SER A 128 -8.50 18.94 4.50
C SER A 128 -9.53 19.68 3.68
N ALA A 129 -10.61 20.11 4.33
CA ALA A 129 -11.65 20.90 3.69
C ALA A 129 -11.86 22.20 4.46
N GLU A 130 -12.11 23.28 3.72
CA GLU A 130 -12.46 24.56 4.30
C GLU A 130 -13.97 24.59 4.60
N LYS A 131 -14.30 24.74 5.87
CA LYS A 131 -15.66 24.91 6.34
C LYS A 131 -15.92 26.40 6.54
N CYS A 132 -16.60 27.00 5.57
CA CYS A 132 -16.98 28.41 5.60
C CYS A 132 -18.38 28.64 6.12
N SER A 133 -18.57 29.73 6.85
CA SER A 133 -19.89 30.29 7.13
C SER A 133 -20.50 30.87 5.87
N ALA A 134 -21.83 30.85 5.75
CA ALA A 134 -22.53 31.43 4.61
C ALA A 134 -22.27 32.94 4.42
N LYS A 135 -21.72 33.63 5.44
CA LYS A 135 -21.38 35.06 5.37
C LYS A 135 -20.32 35.38 4.31
N VAL A 136 -19.52 34.40 3.86
CA VAL A 136 -18.56 34.60 2.76
C VAL A 136 -19.22 34.75 1.39
N LEU A 137 -20.49 34.35 1.26
CA LEU A 137 -21.22 34.42 0.00
C LEU A 137 -21.90 35.77 -0.21
N ILE A 138 -21.88 36.66 0.80
CA ILE A 138 -22.50 37.98 0.73
C ILE A 138 -21.62 38.91 -0.13
N PRO A 139 -22.10 39.41 -1.28
CA PRO A 139 -21.34 40.34 -2.12
C PRO A 139 -20.95 41.60 -1.36
N GLY A 140 -19.74 42.12 -1.62
CA GLY A 140 -19.24 43.37 -1.02
C GLY A 140 -18.76 43.25 0.43
N ARG A 141 -18.91 42.10 1.09
CA ARG A 141 -18.36 41.86 2.43
C ARG A 141 -16.90 41.40 2.34
N GLN A 142 -16.00 42.05 3.10
CA GLN A 142 -14.65 41.53 3.28
C GLN A 142 -14.66 40.27 4.14
N ARG A 143 -13.87 39.27 3.73
CA ARG A 143 -13.68 38.05 4.52
C ARG A 143 -12.92 38.37 5.80
N LYS A 144 -13.37 37.76 6.89
CA LYS A 144 -12.71 37.76 8.20
C LYS A 144 -12.00 36.42 8.42
N PRO A 145 -10.93 36.38 9.24
CA PRO A 145 -10.24 35.13 9.57
C PRO A 145 -11.15 34.03 10.12
N ASP A 146 -12.22 34.39 10.83
CA ASP A 146 -13.18 33.43 11.42
C ASP A 146 -14.29 32.99 10.45
N ASP A 147 -14.33 33.54 9.23
CA ASP A 147 -15.40 33.20 8.30
C ASP A 147 -15.24 31.78 7.73
N CYS A 148 -14.03 31.23 7.75
CA CYS A 148 -13.69 29.90 7.26
C CYS A 148 -12.68 29.22 8.18
N ARG A 149 -12.93 27.94 8.48
CA ARG A 149 -12.04 27.10 9.28
C ARG A 149 -11.62 25.90 8.45
N THR A 150 -10.33 25.57 8.44
CA THR A 150 -9.86 24.32 7.82
C THR A 150 -10.09 23.17 8.79
N ASP A 151 -10.89 22.20 8.38
CA ASP A 151 -11.09 20.93 9.08
C ASP A 151 -10.26 19.84 8.39
N THR A 152 -9.56 19.02 9.16
CA THR A 152 -8.83 17.85 8.66
C THR A 152 -9.62 16.58 8.98
N PHE A 153 -9.60 15.62 8.08
CA PHE A 153 -10.33 14.35 8.19
C PHE A 153 -9.40 13.21 7.83
N VAL A 154 -9.41 12.12 8.61
CA VAL A 154 -8.80 10.85 8.19
C VAL A 154 -9.74 10.17 7.21
N THR A 155 -9.25 9.89 6.00
CA THR A 155 -10.00 9.20 4.94
C THR A 155 -9.65 7.72 4.82
N SER A 156 -8.47 7.32 5.30
CA SER A 156 -8.13 5.91 5.46
C SER A 156 -7.14 5.70 6.61
N ALA A 157 -7.23 4.53 7.23
CA ALA A 157 -6.35 4.11 8.32
C ALA A 157 -5.97 2.65 8.19
N LEU A 158 -4.80 2.32 8.73
CA LEU A 158 -4.37 0.95 8.94
C LEU A 158 -4.81 0.53 10.35
N CYS A 159 -5.72 -0.43 10.44
CA CYS A 159 -6.32 -0.87 11.68
C CYS A 159 -5.69 -2.17 12.18
N GLN A 160 -5.48 -2.24 13.50
CA GLN A 160 -4.88 -3.37 14.20
C GLN A 160 -5.67 -3.70 15.46
N ASN A 161 -5.58 -4.96 15.88
CA ASN A 161 -6.27 -5.49 17.05
C ASN A 161 -5.36 -5.60 18.28
#